data_AF-A0AAN0JJ92-F1
#
_entry.id   AF-A0AAN0JJ92-F1
#
_cell.length_a   1.000
_cell.length_b   1.000
_cell.length_c   1.000
_cell.angle_alpha   90.00
_cell.angle_beta   90.00
_cell.angle_gamma   90.00
#
_symmetry.space_group_name_H-M   'P 1'
#
loop_
_entity.id
_entity.type
_entity.pdbx_description
1 polymer ?
#
loop_
_entity_poly.entity_id
_entity_poly.type
_entity_poly.pdbx_seq_one_letter_code
_entity_poly.pdbx_strand_id
1 'polypeptide(L)'
;MVIMSSKRGKRAAIEITPSPSKVSKGSTNESVSAAKKKEVTANGSLTNGIDKVGGAVKRIFDTLEYGPAPESPAVVNAWLDDHGRSFGHFINGTWVKPPGRKLYDSFNPANGEKIASTIQGTQEDVDVAVKAARDAYNQWSALPCHVRARHMYSIARHVQKHARLLSVLESMDNGKSIRESRDCDIPLVARHFYHHAGWAQLMEDEMKGWTSLGVVAAIVPWNFPLMLLAWKVCPALAMGNTVVLKPASYTRLTALMLAEICTEAGLPPGVFNVVTGPGSFGSMLATHPDVDKVGFTGSTQVGQILRRATAGTGIKLSLELGGKSPFVVYNTADIDAAVEGVVDAIFFNQGQVCSAGSRLLVQEDVADKMVTKIKERMSHLRLGDSLDKCIDMGPIVDESQRKSIEDFVLKAKEEGAEVINNNNNNNNNNNNNNNNNNNNNNNNQEDVRAICKRTG
;
A
#
# COMPACT_ATOMS: atom_id res chain seq x y z
N MET A 1 -7.04 13.61 7.21
CA MET A 1 -7.78 14.54 6.30
C MET A 1 -7.72 15.96 6.85
N VAL A 2 -7.67 17.01 6.02
CA VAL A 2 -7.83 18.41 6.47
C VAL A 2 -9.21 18.92 6.09
N ILE A 3 -10.00 19.40 7.06
CA ILE A 3 -11.30 20.04 6.81
C ILE A 3 -11.13 21.56 6.85
N MET A 4 -11.57 22.22 5.77
CA MET A 4 -11.63 23.67 5.70
C MET A 4 -13.08 24.11 5.51
N SER A 5 -13.53 25.01 6.38
CA SER A 5 -14.78 25.75 6.23
C SER A 5 -14.45 27.24 6.15
N SER A 6 -14.99 27.93 5.16
CA SER A 6 -14.89 29.38 5.07
C SER A 6 -15.92 29.96 6.05
N LYS A 7 -15.50 30.30 7.27
CA LYS A 7 -16.27 31.25 8.07
C LYS A 7 -15.89 32.65 7.62
N ARG A 8 -16.84 33.45 7.13
CA ARG A 8 -16.61 34.89 6.92
C ARG A 8 -16.23 35.51 8.27
N GLY A 9 -14.95 35.77 8.52
CA GLY A 9 -14.58 36.38 9.79
C GLY A 9 -13.12 36.66 10.11
N LYS A 10 -12.11 35.96 9.58
CA LYS A 10 -10.69 36.27 9.88
C LYS A 10 -9.75 35.73 8.80
N ARG A 11 -9.21 36.62 7.96
CA ARG A 11 -8.04 36.32 7.11
C ARG A 11 -6.78 36.58 7.93
N ALA A 12 -5.93 35.57 8.09
CA ALA A 12 -4.51 35.77 8.35
C ALA A 12 -3.71 34.63 7.73
N ALA A 13 -3.08 34.90 6.59
CA ALA A 13 -1.95 34.12 6.12
C ALA A 13 -0.70 34.66 6.84
N ILE A 14 0.02 33.81 7.56
CA ILE A 14 1.35 34.14 8.08
C ILE A 14 2.28 33.02 7.63
N GLU A 15 3.27 33.40 6.85
CA GLU A 15 4.36 32.57 6.33
C GLU A 15 5.64 33.09 6.99
N ILE A 16 6.29 32.32 7.87
CA ILE A 16 7.60 32.69 8.44
C ILE A 16 8.49 31.44 8.67
N THR A 17 9.73 31.55 8.20
CA THR A 17 10.89 30.63 8.20
C THR A 17 11.50 30.33 9.59
N PRO A 18 12.26 29.22 9.77
CA PRO A 18 12.82 28.83 11.07
C PRO A 18 14.27 29.26 11.33
N SER A 19 14.58 29.64 12.58
CA SER A 19 15.90 29.50 13.25
C SER A 19 15.76 29.74 14.78
N PRO A 20 16.74 29.39 15.66
CA PRO A 20 16.66 28.16 16.46
C PRO A 20 16.78 28.33 18.00
N SER A 21 16.27 27.32 18.70
CA SER A 21 16.66 26.71 19.99
C SER A 21 17.22 27.55 21.16
N LYS A 22 16.65 27.35 22.36
CA LYS A 22 17.40 27.28 23.63
C LYS A 22 16.81 26.24 24.60
N VAL A 23 17.70 25.71 25.44
CA VAL A 23 17.64 24.52 26.30
C VAL A 23 17.59 24.93 27.80
N SER A 24 16.91 24.16 28.66
CA SER A 24 17.26 23.86 30.08
C SER A 24 16.19 22.90 30.67
N LYS A 25 16.46 21.69 31.21
CA LYS A 25 17.18 21.16 32.40
C LYS A 25 16.48 21.26 33.77
N GLY A 26 16.35 20.09 34.42
CA GLY A 26 16.23 19.83 35.90
C GLY A 26 14.79 19.69 36.42
N SER A 27 14.42 18.84 37.40
CA SER A 27 15.13 17.94 38.31
C SER A 27 14.15 17.04 39.12
N THR A 28 14.57 15.79 39.36
CA THR A 28 14.45 14.82 40.49
C THR A 28 13.42 14.86 41.65
N ASN A 29 13.25 13.65 42.24
CA ASN A 29 12.80 13.22 43.59
C ASN A 29 11.34 12.73 43.71
N GLU A 30 10.95 11.73 44.52
CA GLU A 30 11.59 10.71 45.36
C GLU A 30 10.50 9.69 45.77
N SER A 31 10.93 8.52 46.25
CA SER A 31 10.17 7.35 46.70
C SER A 31 9.48 7.49 48.06
N VAL A 32 8.39 6.74 48.31
CA VAL A 32 8.06 6.19 49.64
C VAL A 32 7.40 4.81 49.50
N SER A 33 7.88 3.84 50.29
CA SER A 33 7.34 2.49 50.46
C SER A 33 6.55 2.38 51.76
N ALA A 34 5.56 1.47 51.81
CA ALA A 34 5.03 0.95 53.06
C ALA A 34 4.49 -0.48 52.87
N ALA A 35 4.88 -1.34 53.79
CA ALA A 35 4.56 -2.77 53.84
C ALA A 35 3.35 -3.07 54.74
N LYS A 36 2.57 -4.12 54.43
CA LYS A 36 2.41 -5.34 55.27
C LYS A 36 1.24 -6.25 54.82
N LYS A 37 1.60 -7.55 54.78
CA LYS A 37 0.86 -8.77 55.20
C LYS A 37 -0.55 -9.05 54.67
N LYS A 38 -0.72 -10.23 54.05
CA LYS A 38 -1.83 -11.14 54.36
C LYS A 38 -1.54 -12.60 54.01
N GLU A 39 -2.19 -13.46 54.78
CA GLU A 39 -1.97 -14.88 55.03
C GLU A 39 -2.24 -15.81 53.84
N VAL A 40 -1.54 -16.94 53.88
CA VAL A 40 -1.73 -18.12 53.04
C VAL A 40 -2.85 -18.98 53.65
N THR A 41 -3.89 -19.29 52.88
CA THR A 41 -4.63 -20.54 53.03
C THR A 41 -4.86 -21.16 51.66
N ALA A 42 -4.39 -22.39 51.51
CA ALA A 42 -4.61 -23.25 50.37
C ALA A 42 -5.91 -24.02 50.55
N ASN A 43 -6.70 -24.13 49.48
CA ASN A 43 -7.45 -25.34 49.11
C ASN A 43 -8.00 -25.14 47.70
N GLY A 44 -7.45 -25.90 46.75
CA GLY A 44 -7.93 -25.94 45.36
C GLY A 44 -9.06 -26.95 45.18
N SER A 45 -9.91 -26.74 44.18
CA SER A 45 -10.70 -27.79 43.55
C SER A 45 -11.19 -27.37 42.15
N LEU A 46 -10.46 -27.82 41.13
CA LEU A 46 -10.98 -28.54 39.95
C LEU A 46 -12.32 -28.13 39.30
N THR A 47 -12.59 -26.84 39.02
CA THR A 47 -13.74 -26.43 38.16
C THR A 47 -13.41 -25.47 37.01
N ASN A 48 -12.19 -24.95 36.92
CA ASN A 48 -11.86 -23.80 36.07
C ASN A 48 -11.78 -24.03 34.55
N GLY A 49 -12.09 -25.22 34.05
CA GLY A 49 -12.01 -25.55 32.62
C GLY A 49 -13.31 -25.30 31.83
N ILE A 50 -14.47 -25.53 32.45
CA ILE A 50 -15.78 -25.51 31.76
C ILE A 50 -16.41 -24.10 31.81
N ASP A 51 -16.21 -23.37 32.90
CA ASP A 51 -16.80 -22.03 33.09
C ASP A 51 -16.18 -20.95 32.19
N LYS A 52 -14.92 -21.11 31.77
CA LYS A 52 -14.25 -20.17 30.86
C LYS A 52 -14.83 -20.21 29.44
N VAL A 53 -15.27 -21.37 28.98
CA VAL A 53 -15.86 -21.53 27.64
C VAL A 53 -17.33 -21.10 27.66
N GLY A 54 -18.09 -21.47 28.71
CA GLY A 54 -19.49 -21.04 28.87
C GLY A 54 -19.66 -19.52 29.04
N GLY A 55 -18.74 -18.87 29.77
CA GLY A 55 -18.73 -17.40 29.94
C GLY A 55 -18.28 -16.61 28.70
N ALA A 56 -17.59 -17.25 27.77
CA ALA A 56 -17.23 -16.65 26.47
C ALA A 56 -18.41 -16.76 25.48
N VAL A 57 -19.07 -17.92 25.41
CA VAL A 57 -20.23 -18.14 24.53
C VAL A 57 -21.41 -17.26 24.93
N LYS A 58 -21.76 -17.20 26.23
CA LYS A 58 -22.82 -16.31 26.71
C LYS A 58 -22.54 -14.84 26.37
N ARG A 59 -21.29 -14.40 26.53
CA ARG A 59 -20.88 -13.04 26.18
C ARG A 59 -20.99 -12.74 24.69
N ILE A 60 -20.60 -13.68 23.82
CA ILE A 60 -20.76 -13.54 22.36
C ILE A 60 -22.24 -13.50 21.97
N PHE A 61 -23.10 -14.27 22.65
CA PHE A 61 -24.56 -14.18 22.45
C PHE A 61 -25.16 -12.87 22.96
N ASP A 62 -24.64 -12.33 24.07
CA ASP A 62 -25.10 -11.08 24.66
C ASP A 62 -24.59 -9.85 23.88
N THR A 63 -23.37 -9.89 23.34
CA THR A 63 -22.77 -8.78 22.57
C THR A 63 -23.02 -8.87 21.07
N LEU A 64 -23.31 -10.07 20.55
CA LEU A 64 -23.36 -10.38 19.12
C LEU A 64 -22.11 -9.91 18.36
N GLU A 65 -20.95 -9.88 19.03
CA GLU A 65 -19.69 -9.48 18.41
C GLU A 65 -19.32 -10.44 17.28
N TYR A 66 -19.19 -9.89 16.06
CA TYR A 66 -18.74 -10.65 14.91
C TYR A 66 -17.30 -11.15 15.12
N GLY A 67 -17.12 -12.48 15.10
CA GLY A 67 -15.81 -13.11 15.07
C GLY A 67 -15.03 -12.78 13.79
N PRO A 68 -13.69 -12.93 13.80
CA PRO A 68 -12.87 -12.72 12.62
C PRO A 68 -13.19 -13.76 11.54
N ALA A 69 -13.06 -13.37 10.27
CA ALA A 69 -13.26 -14.24 9.11
C ALA A 69 -12.00 -14.25 8.22
N PRO A 70 -10.88 -14.83 8.69
CA PRO A 70 -9.60 -14.77 7.97
C PRO A 70 -9.64 -15.56 6.66
N GLU A 71 -9.03 -15.00 5.62
CA GLU A 71 -8.66 -15.72 4.40
C GLU A 71 -7.40 -16.55 4.67
N SER A 72 -7.35 -17.77 4.12
CA SER A 72 -6.24 -18.69 4.41
C SER A 72 -4.96 -18.28 3.66
N PRO A 73 -3.81 -18.18 4.35
CA PRO A 73 -2.51 -17.93 3.71
C PRO A 73 -1.87 -19.20 3.12
N ALA A 74 -2.52 -20.37 3.19
CA ALA A 74 -1.90 -21.65 2.85
C ALA A 74 -1.35 -21.70 1.41
N VAL A 75 -2.08 -21.16 0.43
CA VAL A 75 -1.64 -21.14 -0.97
C VAL A 75 -0.41 -20.24 -1.18
N VAL A 76 -0.33 -19.14 -0.44
CA VAL A 76 0.82 -18.23 -0.46
C VAL A 76 2.01 -18.91 0.21
N ASN A 77 1.82 -19.51 1.38
CA ASN A 77 2.88 -20.21 2.09
C ASN A 77 3.48 -21.33 1.25
N ALA A 78 2.65 -22.14 0.57
CA ALA A 78 3.14 -23.17 -0.35
C ALA A 78 4.03 -22.58 -1.45
N TRP A 79 3.56 -21.54 -2.15
CA TRP A 79 4.35 -20.87 -3.20
C TRP A 79 5.66 -20.25 -2.67
N LEU A 80 5.62 -19.65 -1.47
CA LEU A 80 6.80 -19.11 -0.81
C LEU A 80 7.79 -20.22 -0.45
N ASP A 81 7.31 -21.34 0.09
CA ASP A 81 8.13 -22.49 0.51
C ASP A 81 8.76 -23.20 -0.70
N ASP A 82 8.04 -23.32 -1.82
CA ASP A 82 8.55 -23.85 -3.09
C ASP A 82 9.75 -23.04 -3.62
N HIS A 83 9.81 -21.75 -3.28
CA HIS A 83 10.92 -20.84 -3.60
C HIS A 83 11.93 -20.68 -2.45
N GLY A 84 11.84 -21.50 -1.41
CA GLY A 84 12.68 -21.42 -0.21
C GLY A 84 12.61 -20.06 0.50
N ARG A 85 11.50 -19.33 0.31
CA ARG A 85 11.24 -17.97 0.82
C ARG A 85 12.35 -16.96 0.49
N SER A 86 13.09 -17.17 -0.59
CA SER A 86 14.28 -16.38 -0.90
C SER A 86 14.45 -16.22 -2.41
N PHE A 87 14.02 -15.07 -2.91
CA PHE A 87 13.92 -14.80 -4.34
C PHE A 87 15.13 -14.05 -4.92
N GLY A 88 15.41 -14.34 -6.19
CA GLY A 88 16.31 -13.58 -7.03
C GLY A 88 15.58 -12.50 -7.85
N HIS A 89 16.25 -12.03 -8.91
CA HIS A 89 15.60 -11.34 -10.01
C HIS A 89 14.86 -12.34 -10.90
N PHE A 90 13.99 -11.84 -11.78
CA PHE A 90 13.40 -12.61 -12.87
C PHE A 90 13.82 -12.00 -14.20
N ILE A 91 14.78 -12.62 -14.88
CA ILE A 91 15.39 -12.05 -16.09
C ILE A 91 15.38 -13.10 -17.18
N ASN A 92 15.01 -12.67 -18.40
CA ASN A 92 14.96 -13.53 -19.57
C ASN A 92 14.15 -14.82 -19.35
N GLY A 93 13.00 -14.72 -18.69
CA GLY A 93 12.10 -15.84 -18.42
C GLY A 93 12.57 -16.82 -17.33
N THR A 94 13.64 -16.52 -16.60
CA THR A 94 14.21 -17.40 -15.57
C THR A 94 14.56 -16.67 -14.29
N TRP A 95 14.61 -17.41 -13.18
CA TRP A 95 15.06 -16.88 -11.88
C TRP A 95 16.59 -16.71 -11.87
N VAL A 96 17.06 -15.52 -11.50
CA VAL A 96 18.49 -15.19 -11.45
C VAL A 96 18.85 -14.74 -10.03
N LYS A 97 19.65 -15.55 -9.33
CA LYS A 97 20.06 -15.31 -7.94
C LYS A 97 21.58 -15.42 -7.78
N PRO A 98 22.34 -14.35 -8.11
CA PRO A 98 23.79 -14.39 -8.01
C PRO A 98 24.24 -14.65 -6.56
N PRO A 99 25.30 -15.45 -6.34
CA PRO A 99 25.79 -15.74 -4.99
C PRO A 99 26.41 -14.49 -4.34
N GLY A 100 26.45 -14.47 -3.00
CA GLY A 100 27.07 -13.38 -2.25
C GLY A 100 26.31 -12.05 -2.24
N ARG A 101 25.11 -12.00 -2.86
CA ARG A 101 24.25 -10.82 -2.82
C ARG A 101 23.67 -10.61 -1.41
N LYS A 102 23.61 -9.35 -0.99
CA LYS A 102 22.91 -8.95 0.23
C LYS A 102 21.41 -9.23 0.08
N LEU A 103 20.79 -9.73 1.14
CA LEU A 103 19.35 -9.99 1.19
C LEU A 103 18.61 -8.87 1.94
N TYR A 104 17.38 -8.61 1.50
CA TYR A 104 16.43 -7.73 2.18
C TYR A 104 15.13 -8.47 2.42
N ASP A 105 14.65 -8.35 3.65
CA ASP A 105 13.45 -9.02 4.12
C ASP A 105 12.21 -8.20 3.75
N SER A 106 11.12 -8.92 3.48
CA SER A 106 9.76 -8.39 3.36
C SER A 106 8.99 -8.90 4.57
N PHE A 107 8.26 -8.00 5.23
CA PHE A 107 7.54 -8.28 6.47
C PHE A 107 6.05 -8.08 6.23
N ASN A 108 5.23 -8.89 6.88
CA ASN A 108 3.80 -8.70 6.90
C ASN A 108 3.49 -7.50 7.84
N PRO A 109 2.94 -6.40 7.33
CA PRO A 109 2.72 -5.21 8.16
C PRO A 109 1.68 -5.41 9.26
N ALA A 110 0.84 -6.45 9.18
CA ALA A 110 -0.22 -6.70 10.16
C ALA A 110 0.29 -7.36 11.44
N ASN A 111 1.38 -8.14 11.36
CA ASN A 111 1.89 -8.91 12.48
C ASN A 111 3.42 -8.83 12.67
N GLY A 112 4.13 -8.15 11.76
CA GLY A 112 5.59 -7.99 11.78
C GLY A 112 6.38 -9.24 11.41
N GLU A 113 5.71 -10.33 11.03
CA GLU A 113 6.39 -11.58 10.67
C GLU A 113 7.08 -11.46 9.31
N LYS A 114 8.25 -12.07 9.19
CA LYS A 114 8.98 -12.13 7.93
C LYS A 114 8.26 -13.05 6.94
N ILE A 115 7.98 -12.53 5.74
CA ILE A 115 7.35 -13.30 4.66
C ILE A 115 8.42 -14.04 3.85
N ALA A 116 9.39 -13.29 3.33
CA ALA A 116 10.47 -13.77 2.44
C ALA A 116 11.63 -12.77 2.37
N SER A 117 12.71 -13.16 1.71
CA SER A 117 13.85 -12.30 1.37
C SER A 117 14.02 -12.15 -0.14
N THR A 118 14.58 -11.03 -0.58
CA THR A 118 14.99 -10.79 -1.97
C THR A 118 16.42 -10.28 -2.04
N ILE A 119 17.12 -10.57 -3.14
CA ILE A 119 18.47 -10.02 -3.35
C ILE A 119 18.44 -8.51 -3.58
N GLN A 120 19.51 -7.84 -3.17
CA GLN A 120 19.77 -6.47 -3.56
C GLN A 120 20.44 -6.46 -4.94
N GLY A 121 19.76 -5.87 -5.92
CA GLY A 121 20.31 -5.65 -7.26
C GLY A 121 21.48 -4.66 -7.28
N THR A 122 22.40 -4.90 -8.22
CA THR A 122 23.52 -4.00 -8.55
C THR A 122 23.47 -3.56 -10.02
N GLN A 123 24.32 -2.62 -10.41
CA GLN A 123 24.35 -2.11 -11.79
C GLN A 123 24.46 -3.24 -12.81
N GLU A 124 25.28 -4.26 -12.54
CA GLU A 124 25.44 -5.42 -13.43
C GLU A 124 24.10 -6.15 -13.65
N ASP A 125 23.23 -6.23 -12.65
CA ASP A 125 21.92 -6.87 -12.80
C ASP A 125 20.97 -6.01 -13.66
N VAL A 126 21.08 -4.67 -13.60
CA VAL A 126 20.36 -3.76 -14.50
C VAL A 126 20.83 -3.98 -15.93
N ASP A 127 22.13 -4.02 -16.16
CA ASP A 127 22.72 -4.17 -17.48
C ASP A 127 22.27 -5.50 -18.11
N VAL A 128 22.30 -6.59 -17.34
CA VAL A 128 21.81 -7.90 -17.79
C VAL A 128 20.31 -7.89 -18.11
N ALA A 129 19.48 -7.25 -17.28
CA ALA A 129 18.04 -7.17 -17.51
C ALA A 129 17.67 -6.28 -18.71
N VAL A 130 18.32 -5.13 -18.85
CA VAL A 130 18.13 -4.22 -19.99
C VAL A 130 18.62 -4.87 -21.27
N LYS A 131 19.75 -5.57 -21.24
CA LYS A 131 20.22 -6.36 -22.40
C LYS A 131 19.20 -7.41 -22.80
N ALA A 132 18.66 -8.19 -21.86
CA ALA A 132 17.63 -9.18 -22.15
C ALA A 132 16.37 -8.55 -22.78
N ALA A 133 15.94 -7.40 -22.27
CA ALA A 133 14.83 -6.63 -22.83
C ALA A 133 15.12 -6.11 -24.24
N ARG A 134 16.34 -5.64 -24.49
CA ARG A 134 16.78 -5.16 -25.81
C ARG A 134 16.87 -6.28 -26.83
N ASP A 135 17.44 -7.42 -26.44
CA ASP A 135 17.57 -8.60 -27.31
C ASP A 135 16.18 -9.13 -27.73
N ALA A 136 15.22 -9.15 -26.81
CA ALA A 136 13.84 -9.58 -27.08
C ALA A 136 13.03 -8.56 -27.91
N TYR A 137 13.40 -7.28 -27.90
CA TYR A 137 12.61 -6.20 -28.48
C TYR A 137 12.35 -6.36 -29.98
N ASN A 138 13.38 -6.70 -30.76
CA ASN A 138 13.23 -6.80 -32.21
C ASN A 138 12.23 -7.89 -32.62
N GLN A 139 12.23 -9.02 -31.92
CA GLN A 139 11.29 -10.12 -32.18
C GLN A 139 9.88 -9.76 -31.68
N TRP A 140 9.78 -9.18 -30.48
CA TRP A 140 8.49 -8.83 -29.87
C TRP A 140 7.74 -7.73 -30.64
N SER A 141 8.44 -6.66 -31.00
CA SER A 141 7.86 -5.53 -31.75
C SER A 141 7.43 -5.93 -33.16
N ALA A 142 8.13 -6.87 -33.79
CA ALA A 142 7.81 -7.39 -35.13
C ALA A 142 6.64 -8.39 -35.16
N LEU A 143 6.16 -8.87 -34.01
CA LEU A 143 4.99 -9.74 -33.97
C LEU A 143 3.77 -9.03 -34.57
N PRO A 144 2.90 -9.72 -35.34
CA PRO A 144 1.64 -9.13 -35.75
C PRO A 144 0.79 -8.70 -34.54
N CYS A 145 0.05 -7.60 -34.67
CA CYS A 145 -0.75 -7.01 -33.59
C CYS A 145 -1.65 -8.02 -32.87
N HIS A 146 -2.34 -8.88 -33.63
CA HIS A 146 -3.20 -9.93 -33.08
C HIS A 146 -2.42 -11.00 -32.29
N VAL A 147 -1.16 -11.28 -32.64
CA VAL A 147 -0.31 -12.22 -31.89
C VAL A 147 0.09 -11.64 -30.54
N ARG A 148 0.50 -10.38 -30.49
CA ARG A 148 0.75 -9.69 -29.21
C ARG A 148 -0.50 -9.66 -28.33
N ALA A 149 -1.66 -9.37 -28.92
CA ALA A 149 -2.95 -9.41 -28.21
C ALA A 149 -3.20 -10.79 -27.57
N ARG A 150 -2.92 -11.90 -28.29
CA ARG A 150 -3.07 -13.27 -27.73
C ARG A 150 -2.23 -13.51 -26.47
N HIS A 151 -0.99 -13.03 -26.42
CA HIS A 151 -0.19 -13.13 -25.19
C HIS A 151 -0.81 -12.34 -24.03
N MET A 152 -1.31 -11.13 -24.30
CA MET A 152 -1.97 -10.29 -23.30
C MET A 152 -3.25 -10.95 -22.76
N TYR A 153 -4.06 -11.54 -23.65
CA TYR A 153 -5.21 -12.39 -23.29
C TYR A 153 -4.81 -13.61 -22.45
N SER A 154 -3.71 -14.28 -22.81
CA SER A 154 -3.19 -15.42 -22.06
C SER A 154 -2.81 -15.02 -20.63
N ILE A 155 -2.07 -13.92 -20.45
CA ILE A 155 -1.67 -13.42 -19.13
C ILE A 155 -2.91 -13.05 -18.31
N ALA A 156 -3.90 -12.36 -18.89
CA ALA A 156 -5.14 -12.02 -18.19
C ALA A 156 -5.83 -13.26 -17.61
N ARG A 157 -5.93 -14.35 -18.38
CA ARG A 157 -6.50 -15.62 -17.91
C ARG A 157 -5.67 -16.26 -16.80
N HIS A 158 -4.34 -16.16 -16.85
CA HIS A 158 -3.49 -16.71 -15.79
C HIS A 158 -3.53 -15.86 -14.51
N VAL A 159 -3.64 -14.53 -14.62
CA VAL A 159 -3.93 -13.67 -13.45
C VAL A 159 -5.24 -14.09 -12.78
N GLN A 160 -6.28 -14.38 -13.56
CA GLN A 160 -7.55 -14.88 -13.03
C GLN A 160 -7.41 -16.27 -12.40
N LYS A 161 -6.67 -17.19 -13.05
CA LYS A 161 -6.36 -18.52 -12.52
C LYS A 161 -5.69 -18.44 -11.14
N HIS A 162 -4.76 -17.49 -10.97
CA HIS A 162 -4.00 -17.28 -9.74
C HIS A 162 -4.58 -16.20 -8.82
N ALA A 163 -5.83 -15.78 -9.04
CA ALA A 163 -6.38 -14.60 -8.38
C ALA A 163 -6.36 -14.69 -6.84
N ARG A 164 -6.65 -15.87 -6.28
CA ARG A 164 -6.59 -16.09 -4.83
C ARG A 164 -5.18 -15.94 -4.29
N LEU A 165 -4.20 -16.57 -4.93
CA LEU A 165 -2.79 -16.48 -4.55
C LEU A 165 -2.32 -15.02 -4.57
N LEU A 166 -2.60 -14.31 -5.67
CA LEU A 166 -2.24 -12.90 -5.82
C LEU A 166 -2.92 -12.01 -4.78
N SER A 167 -4.22 -12.22 -4.50
CA SER A 167 -4.96 -11.39 -3.55
C SER A 167 -4.44 -11.53 -2.12
N VAL A 168 -4.16 -12.77 -1.71
CA VAL A 168 -3.64 -13.06 -0.37
C VAL A 168 -2.19 -12.58 -0.25
N LEU A 169 -1.36 -12.79 -1.28
CA LEU A 169 0.02 -12.32 -1.29
C LEU A 169 0.10 -10.79 -1.24
N GLU A 170 -0.73 -10.09 -2.02
CA GLU A 170 -0.79 -8.62 -2.00
C GLU A 170 -1.18 -8.12 -0.61
N SER A 171 -2.19 -8.71 0.03
CA SER A 171 -2.65 -8.30 1.36
C SER A 171 -1.62 -8.57 2.46
N MET A 172 -0.86 -9.68 2.35
CA MET A 172 0.23 -9.99 3.26
C MET A 172 1.44 -9.06 3.08
N ASP A 173 1.87 -8.79 1.85
CA ASP A 173 3.07 -7.99 1.55
C ASP A 173 2.81 -6.48 1.72
N ASN A 174 1.61 -5.99 1.39
CA ASN A 174 1.24 -4.57 1.43
C ASN A 174 0.51 -4.15 2.72
N GLY A 175 -0.29 -5.02 3.32
CA GLY A 175 -1.10 -4.68 4.48
C GLY A 175 -2.51 -4.15 4.18
N LYS A 176 -2.94 -4.04 2.92
CA LYS A 176 -4.35 -3.71 2.61
C LYS A 176 -5.30 -4.85 2.96
N SER A 177 -6.57 -4.50 3.17
CA SER A 177 -7.59 -5.51 3.45
C SER A 177 -7.74 -6.49 2.28
N ILE A 178 -8.01 -7.76 2.58
CA ILE A 178 -8.20 -8.80 1.58
C ILE A 178 -9.36 -8.50 0.65
N ARG A 179 -10.37 -7.74 1.12
CA ARG A 179 -11.48 -7.27 0.29
C ARG A 179 -10.99 -6.34 -0.82
N GLU A 180 -10.12 -5.38 -0.49
CA GLU A 180 -9.56 -4.48 -1.51
C GLU A 180 -8.72 -5.24 -2.53
N SER A 181 -7.83 -6.13 -2.08
CA SER A 181 -7.02 -6.94 -2.99
C SER A 181 -7.89 -7.83 -3.89
N ARG A 182 -8.83 -8.57 -3.30
CA ARG A 182 -9.64 -9.60 -3.97
C ARG A 182 -10.71 -9.01 -4.90
N ASP A 183 -11.41 -7.97 -4.43
CA ASP A 183 -12.61 -7.47 -5.08
C ASP A 183 -12.33 -6.23 -5.96
N CYS A 184 -11.19 -5.56 -5.76
CA CYS A 184 -10.78 -4.40 -6.55
C CYS A 184 -9.49 -4.66 -7.34
N ASP A 185 -8.36 -4.86 -6.64
CA ASP A 185 -7.04 -4.80 -7.28
C ASP A 185 -6.83 -5.90 -8.32
N ILE A 186 -6.94 -7.17 -7.92
CA ILE A 186 -6.67 -8.30 -8.82
C ILE A 186 -7.65 -8.36 -10.01
N PRO A 187 -8.98 -8.16 -9.83
CA PRO A 187 -9.90 -8.08 -10.95
C PRO A 187 -9.55 -6.96 -11.94
N LEU A 188 -9.17 -5.78 -11.45
CA LEU A 188 -8.79 -4.65 -12.29
C LEU A 188 -7.46 -4.91 -13.02
N VAL A 189 -6.48 -5.58 -12.40
CA VAL A 189 -5.26 -6.03 -13.09
C VAL A 189 -5.62 -6.91 -14.28
N ALA A 190 -6.46 -7.94 -14.10
CA ALA A 190 -6.91 -8.78 -15.21
C ALA A 190 -7.62 -7.96 -16.30
N ARG A 191 -8.48 -7.01 -15.90
CA ARG A 191 -9.15 -6.09 -16.84
C ARG A 191 -8.17 -5.20 -17.60
N HIS A 192 -7.08 -4.75 -16.98
CA HIS A 192 -6.04 -3.97 -17.65
C HIS A 192 -5.34 -4.79 -18.75
N PHE A 193 -5.01 -6.05 -18.47
CA PHE A 193 -4.46 -6.95 -19.49
C PHE A 193 -5.46 -7.17 -20.64
N TYR A 194 -6.74 -7.44 -20.34
CA TYR A 194 -7.78 -7.59 -21.37
C TYR A 194 -8.00 -6.31 -22.19
N HIS A 195 -8.06 -5.15 -21.54
CA HIS A 195 -8.24 -3.87 -22.20
C HIS A 195 -7.10 -3.58 -23.18
N HIS A 196 -5.85 -3.78 -22.75
CA HIS A 196 -4.69 -3.54 -23.60
C HIS A 196 -4.45 -4.64 -24.64
N ALA A 197 -4.99 -5.85 -24.45
CA ALA A 197 -5.08 -6.83 -25.52
C ALA A 197 -5.95 -6.32 -26.68
N GLY A 198 -7.07 -5.65 -26.37
CA GLY A 198 -7.90 -4.96 -27.35
C GLY A 198 -7.13 -3.85 -28.08
N TRP A 199 -6.40 -3.00 -27.34
CA TRP A 199 -5.56 -1.97 -27.97
C TRP A 199 -4.42 -2.53 -28.82
N ALA A 200 -3.82 -3.65 -28.41
CA ALA A 200 -2.82 -4.33 -29.24
C ALA A 200 -3.42 -4.78 -30.57
N GLN A 201 -4.64 -5.32 -30.57
CA GLN A 201 -5.36 -5.75 -31.77
C GLN A 201 -5.71 -4.58 -32.71
N LEU A 202 -6.06 -3.43 -32.15
CA LEU A 202 -6.51 -2.24 -32.89
C LEU A 202 -5.37 -1.29 -33.29
N MET A 203 -4.12 -1.56 -32.88
CA MET A 203 -3.00 -0.64 -33.07
C MET A 203 -2.76 -0.27 -34.54
N GLU A 204 -2.86 -1.24 -35.46
CA GLU A 204 -2.66 -1.00 -36.90
C GLU A 204 -3.73 -0.07 -37.50
N ASP A 205 -4.95 -0.08 -36.97
CA ASP A 205 -6.08 0.69 -37.50
C ASP A 205 -6.20 2.06 -36.83
N GLU A 206 -6.13 2.10 -35.50
CA GLU A 206 -6.39 3.30 -34.67
C GLU A 206 -5.13 4.14 -34.42
N MET A 207 -3.94 3.55 -34.55
CA MET A 207 -2.66 4.20 -34.27
C MET A 207 -1.71 4.13 -35.47
N LYS A 208 -2.24 4.38 -36.67
CA LYS A 208 -1.45 4.39 -37.92
C LYS A 208 -0.23 5.29 -37.81
N GLY A 209 0.94 4.75 -38.15
CA GLY A 209 2.23 5.45 -38.10
C GLY A 209 2.88 5.50 -36.72
N TRP A 210 2.23 4.97 -35.68
CA TRP A 210 2.86 4.83 -34.36
C TRP A 210 3.77 3.59 -34.34
N THR A 211 4.92 3.72 -33.71
CA THR A 211 5.86 2.62 -33.49
C THR A 211 6.14 2.46 -32.00
N SER A 212 6.53 1.25 -31.60
CA SER A 212 7.11 1.00 -30.29
C SER A 212 8.33 1.90 -30.05
N LEU A 213 8.55 2.25 -28.79
CA LEU A 213 9.68 3.07 -28.37
C LEU A 213 10.93 2.21 -28.14
N GLY A 214 10.77 0.98 -27.63
CA GLY A 214 11.88 0.10 -27.30
C GLY A 214 11.78 -0.49 -25.91
N VAL A 215 12.82 -0.32 -25.09
CA VAL A 215 12.89 -0.82 -23.71
C VAL A 215 12.26 0.20 -22.77
N VAL A 216 11.27 -0.24 -22.01
CA VAL A 216 10.57 0.56 -21.00
C VAL A 216 11.04 0.17 -19.60
N ALA A 217 11.63 1.12 -18.88
CA ALA A 217 11.84 1.01 -17.44
C ALA A 217 10.54 1.36 -16.70
N ALA A 218 9.93 0.38 -16.02
CA ALA A 218 8.77 0.59 -15.18
C ALA A 218 9.20 0.64 -13.71
N ILE A 219 8.98 1.76 -13.03
CA ILE A 219 9.33 1.94 -11.62
C ILE A 219 8.05 2.31 -10.87
N VAL A 220 7.65 1.47 -9.92
CA VAL A 220 6.32 1.51 -9.29
C VAL A 220 6.41 1.64 -7.76
N PRO A 221 5.42 2.29 -7.13
CA PRO A 221 5.37 2.46 -5.68
C PRO A 221 4.76 1.21 -5.03
N TRP A 222 4.62 1.28 -3.70
CA TRP A 222 4.26 0.15 -2.87
C TRP A 222 2.77 0.04 -2.54
N ASN A 223 1.96 1.05 -2.82
CA ASN A 223 0.60 1.16 -2.29
C ASN A 223 -0.48 0.37 -3.06
N PHE A 224 -0.26 0.17 -4.37
CA PHE A 224 -1.02 -0.79 -5.18
C PHE A 224 -0.04 -1.55 -6.09
N PRO A 225 0.75 -2.48 -5.53
CA PRO A 225 1.90 -3.07 -6.21
C PRO A 225 1.54 -3.64 -7.59
N LEU A 226 0.56 -4.55 -7.67
CA LEU A 226 0.20 -5.23 -8.90
C LEU A 226 -0.62 -4.34 -9.85
N MET A 227 -1.47 -3.46 -9.31
CA MET A 227 -2.25 -2.53 -10.14
C MET A 227 -1.35 -1.53 -10.87
N LEU A 228 -0.46 -0.85 -10.15
CA LEU A 228 0.33 0.24 -10.70
C LEU A 228 1.44 -0.28 -11.61
N LEU A 229 1.91 -1.52 -11.42
CA LEU A 229 2.71 -2.16 -12.45
C LEU A 229 1.87 -2.51 -13.67
N ALA A 230 0.64 -3.01 -13.53
CA ALA A 230 -0.21 -3.33 -14.68
C ALA A 230 -0.50 -2.09 -15.54
N TRP A 231 -0.68 -0.93 -14.93
CA TRP A 231 -0.82 0.37 -15.61
C TRP A 231 0.36 0.74 -16.51
N LYS A 232 1.56 0.21 -16.22
CA LYS A 232 2.77 0.47 -17.01
C LYS A 232 3.06 -0.67 -17.97
N VAL A 233 2.98 -1.91 -17.49
CA VAL A 233 3.33 -3.12 -18.24
C VAL A 233 2.34 -3.38 -19.36
N CYS A 234 1.03 -3.31 -19.09
CA CYS A 234 0.01 -3.64 -20.09
C CYS A 234 0.10 -2.76 -21.35
N PRO A 235 0.09 -1.41 -21.26
CA PRO A 235 0.25 -0.58 -22.46
C PRO A 235 1.62 -0.72 -23.12
N ALA A 236 2.69 -0.91 -22.35
CA ALA A 236 4.03 -1.10 -22.92
C ALA A 236 4.08 -2.35 -23.81
N LEU A 237 3.65 -3.50 -23.28
CA LEU A 237 3.64 -4.77 -24.00
C LEU A 237 2.70 -4.74 -25.21
N ALA A 238 1.50 -4.20 -25.06
CA ALA A 238 0.52 -4.09 -26.13
C ALA A 238 1.06 -3.30 -27.33
N MET A 239 1.77 -2.21 -27.06
CA MET A 239 2.38 -1.34 -28.06
C MET A 239 3.74 -1.85 -28.56
N GLY A 240 4.11 -3.11 -28.31
CA GLY A 240 5.31 -3.74 -28.86
C GLY A 240 6.62 -3.40 -28.13
N ASN A 241 6.56 -2.80 -26.94
CA ASN A 241 7.75 -2.53 -26.11
C ASN A 241 8.09 -3.73 -25.23
N THR A 242 9.35 -3.84 -24.82
CA THR A 242 9.79 -4.75 -23.75
C THR A 242 9.94 -3.98 -22.45
N VAL A 243 9.88 -4.67 -21.31
CA VAL A 243 9.82 -4.02 -19.99
C VAL A 243 10.88 -4.58 -19.05
N VAL A 244 11.55 -3.66 -18.35
CA VAL A 244 12.30 -3.95 -17.13
C VAL A 244 11.58 -3.26 -15.97
N LEU A 245 10.99 -4.06 -15.09
CA LEU A 245 10.24 -3.60 -13.93
C LEU A 245 11.13 -3.57 -12.69
N LYS A 246 11.04 -2.47 -11.94
CA LYS A 246 11.58 -2.34 -10.59
C LYS A 246 10.44 -2.07 -9.60
N PRO A 247 9.99 -3.08 -8.83
CA PRO A 247 8.98 -2.89 -7.80
C PRO A 247 9.52 -2.12 -6.59
N ALA A 248 8.62 -1.63 -5.75
CA ALA A 248 8.99 -0.96 -4.50
C ALA A 248 9.66 -1.92 -3.50
N SER A 249 10.43 -1.35 -2.57
CA SER A 249 11.18 -2.15 -1.59
C SER A 249 10.32 -2.72 -0.46
N TYR A 250 9.07 -2.28 -0.30
CA TYR A 250 8.20 -2.84 0.74
C TYR A 250 7.37 -4.00 0.19
N THR A 251 6.98 -3.91 -1.08
CA THR A 251 5.95 -4.77 -1.68
C THR A 251 6.40 -5.24 -3.07
N ARG A 252 7.02 -6.40 -3.13
CA ARG A 252 7.68 -6.89 -4.36
C ARG A 252 7.28 -8.30 -4.74
N LEU A 253 6.66 -9.05 -3.82
CA LEU A 253 6.42 -10.46 -4.01
C LEU A 253 5.38 -10.73 -5.11
N THR A 254 4.34 -9.90 -5.22
CA THR A 254 3.35 -10.02 -6.30
C THR A 254 3.90 -9.66 -7.68
N ALA A 255 4.88 -8.75 -7.77
CA ALA A 255 5.59 -8.47 -9.03
C ALA A 255 6.40 -9.69 -9.49
N LEU A 256 7.04 -10.39 -8.55
CA LEU A 256 7.79 -11.63 -8.82
C LEU A 256 6.85 -12.78 -9.21
N MET A 257 5.72 -12.94 -8.52
CA MET A 257 4.68 -13.90 -8.91
C MET A 257 4.12 -13.61 -10.30
N LEU A 258 3.89 -12.34 -10.66
CA LEU A 258 3.46 -11.99 -12.01
C LEU A 258 4.50 -12.38 -13.07
N ALA A 259 5.79 -12.28 -12.76
CA ALA A 259 6.84 -12.67 -13.69
C ALA A 259 6.78 -14.18 -14.02
N GLU A 260 6.53 -15.01 -13.00
CA GLU A 260 6.28 -16.44 -13.16
C GLU A 260 5.01 -16.70 -14.00
N ILE A 261 3.92 -15.97 -13.72
CA ILE A 261 2.67 -16.02 -14.50
C ILE A 261 2.91 -15.67 -15.97
N CYS A 262 3.74 -14.65 -16.26
CA CYS A 262 4.06 -14.27 -17.63
C CYS A 262 4.72 -15.42 -18.40
N THR A 263 5.66 -16.14 -17.77
CA THR A 263 6.29 -17.32 -18.37
C THR A 263 5.29 -18.47 -18.53
N GLU A 264 4.47 -18.76 -17.52
CA GLU A 264 3.41 -19.78 -17.62
C GLU A 264 2.43 -19.47 -18.75
N ALA A 265 2.10 -18.20 -18.95
CA ALA A 265 1.22 -17.72 -20.01
C ALA A 265 1.87 -17.74 -21.41
N GLY A 266 3.15 -18.12 -21.51
CA GLY A 266 3.90 -18.23 -22.76
C GLY A 266 4.41 -16.89 -23.30
N LEU A 267 4.62 -15.88 -22.44
CA LEU A 267 5.28 -14.64 -22.87
C LEU A 267 6.75 -14.95 -23.25
N PRO A 268 7.25 -14.45 -24.39
CA PRO A 268 8.62 -14.74 -24.80
C PRO A 268 9.67 -14.27 -23.77
N PRO A 269 10.74 -15.04 -23.55
CA PRO A 269 11.85 -14.65 -22.68
C PRO A 269 12.37 -13.23 -23.01
N GLY A 270 12.61 -12.44 -21.96
CA GLY A 270 13.17 -11.09 -22.07
C GLY A 270 12.13 -10.00 -22.34
N VAL A 271 10.89 -10.35 -22.72
CA VAL A 271 9.84 -9.34 -22.97
C VAL A 271 9.41 -8.64 -21.67
N PHE A 272 9.38 -9.37 -20.56
CA PHE A 272 9.14 -8.85 -19.22
C PHE A 272 10.23 -9.35 -18.27
N ASN A 273 10.91 -8.41 -17.61
CA ASN A 273 11.96 -8.68 -16.64
C ASN A 273 11.65 -7.94 -15.35
N VAL A 274 11.99 -8.53 -14.20
CA VAL A 274 11.84 -7.93 -12.88
C VAL A 274 13.17 -7.93 -12.16
N VAL A 275 13.64 -6.75 -11.78
CA VAL A 275 14.85 -6.56 -10.98
C VAL A 275 14.49 -5.94 -9.64
N THR A 276 15.05 -6.49 -8.56
CA THR A 276 14.74 -6.07 -7.19
C THR A 276 15.91 -5.29 -6.57
N GLY A 277 15.62 -4.31 -5.73
CA GLY A 277 16.67 -3.49 -5.11
C GLY A 277 16.14 -2.25 -4.38
N PRO A 278 17.01 -1.49 -3.71
CA PRO A 278 16.65 -0.29 -2.95
C PRO A 278 16.12 0.85 -3.84
N GLY A 279 15.67 1.95 -3.24
CA GLY A 279 15.19 3.12 -3.99
C GLY A 279 16.22 3.66 -4.99
N SER A 280 17.49 3.75 -4.59
CA SER A 280 18.61 4.20 -5.43
C SER A 280 18.80 3.36 -6.70
N PHE A 281 18.45 2.07 -6.65
CA PHE A 281 18.49 1.15 -7.78
C PHE A 281 17.52 1.55 -8.90
N GLY A 282 16.41 2.22 -8.57
CA GLY A 282 15.48 2.74 -9.57
C GLY A 282 16.09 3.82 -10.46
N SER A 283 16.95 4.68 -9.92
CA SER A 283 17.64 5.70 -10.71
C SER A 283 18.62 5.08 -11.70
N MET A 284 19.36 4.04 -11.28
CA MET A 284 20.29 3.29 -12.15
C MET A 284 19.58 2.75 -13.39
N LEU A 285 18.42 2.11 -13.19
CA LEU A 285 17.58 1.63 -14.29
C LEU A 285 17.04 2.80 -15.15
N ALA A 286 16.57 3.87 -14.52
CA ALA A 286 15.94 4.98 -15.24
C ALA A 286 16.91 5.76 -16.14
N THR A 287 18.20 5.76 -15.83
CA THR A 287 19.24 6.48 -16.58
C THR A 287 20.11 5.57 -17.43
N HIS A 288 19.78 4.28 -17.54
CA HIS A 288 20.55 3.35 -18.35
C HIS A 288 20.48 3.76 -19.85
N PRO A 289 21.59 3.81 -20.59
CA PRO A 289 21.64 4.34 -21.96
C PRO A 289 20.74 3.56 -22.95
N ASP A 290 20.55 2.26 -22.74
CA ASP A 290 19.68 1.42 -23.57
C ASP A 290 18.22 1.38 -23.11
N VAL A 291 17.77 2.31 -22.25
CA VAL A 291 16.34 2.47 -21.92
C VAL A 291 15.77 3.62 -22.76
N ASP A 292 14.65 3.38 -23.44
CA ASP A 292 14.04 4.39 -24.34
C ASP A 292 12.93 5.19 -23.65
N LYS A 293 12.30 4.60 -22.63
CA LYS A 293 11.23 5.25 -21.86
C LYS A 293 11.26 4.82 -20.41
N VAL A 294 11.02 5.78 -19.52
CA VAL A 294 10.77 5.55 -18.10
C VAL A 294 9.32 5.88 -17.76
N GLY A 295 8.63 4.91 -17.18
CA GLY A 295 7.36 5.10 -16.51
C GLY A 295 7.57 5.07 -15.00
N PHE A 296 7.45 6.21 -14.33
CA PHE A 296 7.62 6.31 -12.88
C PHE A 296 6.32 6.68 -12.19
N THR A 297 6.04 6.01 -11.07
CA THR A 297 5.01 6.46 -10.12
C THR A 297 5.63 6.53 -8.73
N GLY A 298 5.45 7.64 -8.02
CA GLY A 298 6.03 7.83 -6.69
C GLY A 298 6.02 9.28 -6.22
N SER A 299 6.99 9.68 -5.41
CA SER A 299 7.02 11.03 -4.83
C SER A 299 7.41 12.09 -5.86
N THR A 300 6.87 13.30 -5.67
CA THR A 300 7.20 14.46 -6.51
C THR A 300 8.70 14.78 -6.51
N GLN A 301 9.36 14.64 -5.35
CA GLN A 301 10.79 14.85 -5.21
C GLN A 301 11.61 13.89 -6.09
N VAL A 302 11.27 12.60 -6.09
CA VAL A 302 11.94 11.60 -6.94
C VAL A 302 11.64 11.86 -8.41
N GLY A 303 10.40 12.22 -8.76
CA GLY A 303 10.04 12.60 -10.13
C GLY A 303 10.88 13.77 -10.67
N GLN A 304 11.15 14.79 -9.83
CA GLN A 304 12.03 15.90 -10.18
C GLN A 304 13.49 15.46 -10.36
N ILE A 305 13.99 14.55 -9.52
CA ILE A 305 15.35 13.97 -9.65
C ILE A 305 15.46 13.23 -10.99
N LEU A 306 14.50 12.37 -11.31
CA LEU A 306 14.47 11.62 -12.57
C LEU A 306 14.39 12.54 -13.78
N ARG A 307 13.57 13.59 -13.73
CA ARG A 307 13.48 14.57 -14.82
C ARG A 307 14.81 15.28 -15.08
N ARG A 308 15.55 15.64 -14.02
CA ARG A 308 16.89 16.23 -14.19
C ARG A 308 17.89 15.22 -14.75
N ALA A 309 17.87 13.98 -14.24
CA ALA A 309 18.82 12.95 -14.64
C ALA A 309 18.65 12.46 -16.09
N THR A 310 17.43 12.56 -16.64
CA THR A 310 17.10 12.14 -18.02
C THR A 310 17.02 13.31 -19.01
N ALA A 311 17.28 14.54 -18.57
CA ALA A 311 17.27 15.69 -19.47
C ALA A 311 18.41 15.58 -20.49
N GLY A 312 18.09 15.71 -21.78
CA GLY A 312 19.07 15.63 -22.87
C GLY A 312 19.46 14.23 -23.32
N THR A 313 18.97 13.16 -22.66
CA THR A 313 19.30 11.77 -23.03
C THR A 313 18.40 11.20 -24.13
N GLY A 314 17.29 11.88 -24.46
CA GLY A 314 16.26 11.38 -25.39
C GLY A 314 15.26 10.39 -24.77
N ILE A 315 15.50 9.96 -23.52
CA ILE A 315 14.61 9.05 -22.79
C ILE A 315 13.25 9.71 -22.54
N LYS A 316 12.17 9.06 -23.00
CA LYS A 316 10.81 9.57 -22.78
C LYS A 316 10.36 9.33 -21.33
N LEU A 317 9.63 10.27 -20.74
CA LEU A 317 9.16 10.18 -19.36
C LEU A 317 7.63 10.15 -19.26
N SER A 318 7.12 9.34 -18.33
CA SER A 318 5.77 9.46 -17.76
C SER A 318 5.91 9.52 -16.25
N LEU A 319 5.37 10.56 -15.61
CA LEU A 319 5.51 10.81 -14.19
C LEU A 319 4.13 10.92 -13.54
N GLU A 320 3.76 9.92 -12.73
CA GLU A 320 2.57 9.96 -11.87
C GLU A 320 3.02 10.21 -10.43
N LEU A 321 2.75 11.41 -9.91
CA LEU A 321 3.38 11.90 -8.68
C LEU A 321 2.39 12.02 -7.51
N GLY A 322 2.82 12.64 -6.41
CA GLY A 322 1.97 12.87 -5.24
C GLY A 322 0.85 13.88 -5.51
N GLY A 323 -0.24 13.75 -4.77
CA GLY A 323 -1.40 14.63 -4.86
C GLY A 323 -1.89 15.11 -3.50
N LYS A 324 -2.74 16.14 -3.53
CA LYS A 324 -3.49 16.65 -2.37
C LYS A 324 -4.92 16.99 -2.79
N SER A 325 -5.64 15.99 -3.28
CA SER A 325 -6.93 16.16 -3.95
C SER A 325 -7.97 16.80 -3.02
N PRO A 326 -8.71 17.82 -3.50
CA PRO A 326 -9.85 18.35 -2.78
C PRO A 326 -11.11 17.50 -3.03
N PHE A 327 -11.91 17.31 -2.00
CA PHE A 327 -13.30 16.83 -2.06
C PHE A 327 -14.19 18.02 -1.70
N VAL A 328 -15.09 18.43 -2.59
CA VAL A 328 -15.88 19.67 -2.45
C VAL A 328 -17.35 19.34 -2.25
N VAL A 329 -17.95 19.83 -1.16
CA VAL A 329 -19.36 19.57 -0.80
C VAL A 329 -20.12 20.90 -0.71
N TYR A 330 -21.13 21.04 -1.57
CA TYR A 330 -22.08 22.15 -1.55
C TYR A 330 -23.31 21.80 -0.69
N ASN A 331 -24.07 22.82 -0.27
CA ASN A 331 -25.28 22.60 0.54
C ASN A 331 -26.41 21.89 -0.21
N THR A 332 -26.39 21.88 -1.53
CA THR A 332 -27.34 21.16 -2.39
C THR A 332 -26.99 19.68 -2.54
N ALA A 333 -25.85 19.23 -2.02
CA ALA A 333 -25.47 17.82 -2.07
C ALA A 333 -26.35 16.98 -1.13
N ASP A 334 -26.56 15.72 -1.52
CA ASP A 334 -26.99 14.71 -0.56
C ASP A 334 -25.86 14.52 0.47
N ILE A 335 -26.10 15.01 1.68
CA ILE A 335 -25.10 15.01 2.75
C ILE A 335 -24.77 13.60 3.20
N ASP A 336 -25.74 12.67 3.19
CA ASP A 336 -25.49 11.30 3.65
C ASP A 336 -24.66 10.54 2.63
N ALA A 337 -24.98 10.67 1.34
CA ALA A 337 -24.14 10.12 0.27
C ALA A 337 -22.74 10.77 0.23
N ALA A 338 -22.65 12.08 0.49
CA ALA A 338 -21.37 12.77 0.56
C ALA A 338 -20.50 12.27 1.73
N VAL A 339 -21.08 11.86 2.86
CA VAL A 339 -20.34 11.26 3.98
C VAL A 339 -19.66 9.96 3.57
N GLU A 340 -20.40 9.04 2.94
CA GLU A 340 -19.82 7.79 2.44
C GLU A 340 -18.74 8.06 1.40
N GLY A 341 -19.00 8.96 0.45
CA GLY A 341 -18.02 9.32 -0.58
C GLY A 341 -16.74 9.94 -0.01
N VAL A 342 -16.84 10.76 1.04
CA VAL A 342 -15.66 11.33 1.72
C VAL A 342 -14.86 10.25 2.44
N VAL A 343 -15.54 9.37 3.18
CA VAL A 343 -14.91 8.29 3.95
C VAL A 343 -14.18 7.34 3.01
N ASP A 344 -14.82 6.90 1.93
CA ASP A 344 -14.19 6.08 0.91
C ASP A 344 -13.00 6.80 0.25
N ALA A 345 -13.17 8.08 -0.13
CA ALA A 345 -12.12 8.83 -0.82
C ALA A 345 -10.84 9.03 -0.01
N ILE A 346 -10.89 8.94 1.33
CA ILE A 346 -9.72 9.17 2.18
C ILE A 346 -9.24 7.94 2.95
N PHE A 347 -10.11 6.97 3.25
CA PHE A 347 -9.74 5.79 4.04
C PHE A 347 -9.56 4.53 3.21
N PHE A 348 -10.02 4.50 1.95
CA PHE A 348 -9.68 3.43 1.00
C PHE A 348 -8.16 3.24 0.92
N ASN A 349 -7.71 1.98 0.95
CA ASN A 349 -6.30 1.58 0.98
C ASN A 349 -5.51 2.26 2.11
N GLN A 350 -6.13 2.38 3.29
CA GLN A 350 -5.63 3.09 4.46
C GLN A 350 -5.27 4.57 4.19
N GLY A 351 -5.84 5.18 3.16
CA GLY A 351 -5.48 6.53 2.70
C GLY A 351 -4.12 6.63 2.00
N GLN A 352 -3.47 5.49 1.73
CA GLN A 352 -2.21 5.39 1.00
C GLN A 352 -2.49 5.47 -0.52
N VAL A 353 -3.11 6.57 -0.98
CA VAL A 353 -3.55 6.77 -2.37
C VAL A 353 -3.11 8.15 -2.85
N CYS A 354 -2.47 8.23 -4.01
CA CYS A 354 -1.98 9.50 -4.56
C CYS A 354 -3.11 10.50 -4.85
N SER A 355 -4.29 10.01 -5.22
CA SER A 355 -5.49 10.77 -5.52
C SER A 355 -6.47 10.88 -4.34
N ALA A 356 -6.09 10.44 -3.13
CA ALA A 356 -6.95 10.49 -1.95
C ALA A 356 -7.58 11.88 -1.74
N GLY A 357 -8.87 11.91 -1.37
CA GLY A 357 -9.67 13.08 -1.02
C GLY A 357 -9.22 13.75 0.28
N SER A 358 -7.93 14.10 0.35
CA SER A 358 -7.22 14.46 1.57
C SER A 358 -7.53 15.85 2.12
N ARG A 359 -8.23 16.68 1.33
CA ARG A 359 -8.78 17.97 1.76
C ARG A 359 -10.28 17.99 1.53
N LEU A 360 -11.06 18.18 2.58
CA LEU A 360 -12.50 18.35 2.49
C LEU A 360 -12.84 19.84 2.57
N LEU A 361 -13.45 20.36 1.51
CA LEU A 361 -13.94 21.74 1.41
C LEU A 361 -15.47 21.70 1.47
N VAL A 362 -16.06 22.25 2.54
CA VAL A 362 -17.51 22.19 2.77
C VAL A 362 -18.10 23.59 2.83
N GLN A 363 -19.25 23.77 2.18
CA GLN A 363 -20.02 25.01 2.30
C GLN A 363 -20.44 25.26 3.76
N GLU A 364 -20.34 26.52 4.19
CA GLU A 364 -20.40 26.93 5.60
C GLU A 364 -21.66 26.44 6.34
N ASP A 365 -22.82 26.52 5.70
CA ASP A 365 -24.13 26.19 6.26
C ASP A 365 -24.36 24.68 6.51
N VAL A 366 -23.58 23.80 5.86
CA VAL A 366 -23.66 22.34 6.06
C VAL A 366 -22.41 21.76 6.75
N ALA A 367 -21.42 22.58 7.05
CA ALA A 367 -20.12 22.13 7.57
C ALA A 367 -20.22 21.37 8.90
N ASP A 368 -20.98 21.88 9.88
CA ASP A 368 -21.07 21.23 11.19
C ASP A 368 -21.87 19.92 11.13
N LYS A 369 -22.94 19.87 10.33
CA LYS A 369 -23.69 18.63 10.05
C LYS A 369 -22.78 17.57 9.42
N MET A 370 -21.98 17.99 8.44
CA MET A 370 -21.04 17.12 7.74
C MET A 370 -19.99 16.53 8.69
N VAL A 371 -19.35 17.38 9.50
CA VAL A 371 -18.33 16.94 10.48
C VAL A 371 -18.90 15.93 11.47
N THR A 372 -20.11 16.19 11.99
CA THR A 372 -20.77 15.26 12.94
C THR A 372 -21.02 13.89 12.30
N LYS A 373 -21.53 13.87 11.07
CA LYS A 373 -21.80 12.61 10.36
C LYS A 373 -20.53 11.85 9.98
N ILE A 374 -19.44 12.55 9.62
CA ILE A 374 -18.14 11.92 9.37
C ILE A 374 -17.59 11.28 10.65
N LYS A 375 -17.66 11.98 11.79
CA LYS A 375 -17.21 11.45 13.09
C LYS A 375 -17.91 10.12 13.39
N GLU A 376 -19.24 10.11 13.28
CA GLU A 376 -20.07 8.92 13.47
C GLU A 376 -19.70 7.83 12.47
N ARG A 377 -19.61 8.13 11.17
CA ARG A 377 -19.29 7.11 10.16
C ARG A 377 -17.91 6.49 10.37
N MET A 378 -16.93 7.30 10.79
CA MET A 378 -15.59 6.80 11.12
C MET A 378 -15.59 5.89 12.35
N SER A 379 -16.54 6.01 13.30
CA SER A 379 -16.50 5.19 14.52
C SER A 379 -16.90 3.75 14.25
N HIS A 380 -17.54 3.52 13.10
CA HIS A 380 -17.92 2.20 12.61
C HIS A 380 -16.86 1.52 11.74
N LEU A 381 -15.75 2.21 11.40
CA LEU A 381 -14.67 1.61 10.63
C LEU A 381 -13.91 0.58 11.47
N ARG A 382 -13.83 -0.65 10.99
CA ARG A 382 -13.15 -1.78 11.63
C ARG A 382 -11.70 -1.86 11.18
N LEU A 383 -10.78 -1.73 12.14
CA LEU A 383 -9.35 -1.95 11.93
C LEU A 383 -9.00 -3.39 12.31
N GLY A 384 -8.06 -4.03 11.61
CA GLY A 384 -7.56 -5.33 12.03
C GLY A 384 -6.60 -5.99 11.04
N ASP A 385 -6.51 -7.32 11.12
CA ASP A 385 -5.64 -8.14 10.27
C ASP A 385 -6.06 -8.03 8.80
N SER A 386 -5.08 -7.80 7.92
CA SER A 386 -5.27 -7.69 6.47
C SER A 386 -6.05 -8.84 5.85
N LEU A 387 -5.94 -10.06 6.38
CA LEU A 387 -6.62 -11.25 5.87
C LEU A 387 -8.03 -11.42 6.43
N ASP A 388 -8.46 -10.65 7.44
CA ASP A 388 -9.82 -10.69 7.93
C ASP A 388 -10.80 -10.03 6.94
N LYS A 389 -11.79 -10.78 6.48
CA LYS A 389 -12.82 -10.27 5.54
C LYS A 389 -13.75 -9.25 6.20
N CYS A 390 -13.73 -9.16 7.53
CA CYS A 390 -14.60 -8.28 8.30
C CYS A 390 -14.03 -6.88 8.54
N ILE A 391 -12.77 -6.60 8.17
CA ILE A 391 -12.12 -5.31 8.43
C ILE A 391 -12.29 -4.34 7.25
N ASP A 392 -12.37 -3.05 7.57
CA ASP A 392 -12.42 -1.96 6.58
C ASP A 392 -11.03 -1.45 6.23
N MET A 393 -10.10 -1.44 7.18
CA MET A 393 -8.74 -0.94 6.98
C MET A 393 -7.72 -1.87 7.65
N GLY A 394 -6.67 -2.19 6.91
CA GLY A 394 -5.50 -2.89 7.45
C GLY A 394 -4.44 -1.94 8.02
N PRO A 395 -3.23 -2.44 8.28
CA PRO A 395 -2.09 -1.62 8.70
C PRO A 395 -1.54 -0.68 7.62
N ILE A 396 -0.72 0.28 8.06
CA ILE A 396 0.18 1.05 7.20
C ILE A 396 1.34 0.14 6.77
N VAL A 397 1.79 0.28 5.52
CA VAL A 397 2.73 -0.67 4.87
C VAL A 397 4.04 -0.89 5.63
N ASP A 398 4.52 0.11 6.36
CA ASP A 398 5.82 0.08 7.03
C ASP A 398 5.85 1.09 8.18
N GLU A 399 6.66 0.79 9.19
CA GLU A 399 6.85 1.62 10.38
C GLU A 399 7.33 3.05 10.02
N SER A 400 8.17 3.20 9.00
CA SER A 400 8.62 4.52 8.56
C SER A 400 7.49 5.38 7.99
N GLN A 401 6.50 4.76 7.32
CA GLN A 401 5.32 5.45 6.83
C GLN A 401 4.38 5.82 7.98
N ARG A 402 4.18 4.91 8.94
CA ARG A 402 3.39 5.19 10.15
C ARG A 402 3.93 6.41 10.90
N LYS A 403 5.23 6.40 11.19
CA LYS A 403 5.91 7.53 11.86
C LYS A 403 5.77 8.84 11.09
N SER A 404 5.90 8.80 9.75
CA SER A 404 5.72 10.00 8.92
C SER A 404 4.30 10.56 9.02
N ILE A 405 3.28 9.70 9.09
CA ILE A 405 1.88 10.11 9.27
C ILE A 405 1.68 10.75 10.65
N GLU A 406 2.23 10.14 11.70
CA GLU A 406 2.19 10.68 13.07
C GLU A 406 2.84 12.05 13.18
N ASP A 407 4.01 12.23 12.58
CA ASP A 407 4.70 13.51 12.51
C ASP A 407 3.83 14.60 11.85
N PHE A 408 3.07 14.26 10.79
CA PHE A 408 2.12 15.20 10.16
C PHE A 408 0.94 15.55 11.08
N VAL A 409 0.42 14.59 11.84
CA VAL A 409 -0.68 14.83 12.78
C VAL A 409 -0.22 15.71 13.94
N LEU A 410 0.96 15.43 14.50
CA LEU A 410 1.58 16.25 15.54
C LEU A 410 1.80 17.68 15.07
N LYS A 411 2.39 17.84 13.88
CA LYS A 411 2.59 19.15 13.28
C LYS A 411 1.28 19.91 13.06
N ALA A 412 0.23 19.25 12.60
CA ALA A 412 -1.08 19.89 12.41
C ALA A 412 -1.65 20.39 13.76
N LYS A 413 -1.47 19.64 14.84
CA LYS A 413 -1.87 20.04 16.19
C LYS A 413 -1.07 21.25 16.69
N GLU A 414 0.24 21.27 16.45
CA GLU A 414 1.11 22.42 16.77
C GLU A 414 0.72 23.67 15.97
N GLU A 415 0.26 23.50 14.74
CA GLU A 415 -0.27 24.56 13.87
C GLU A 415 -1.71 25.00 14.23
N GLY A 416 -2.29 24.44 15.29
CA GLY A 416 -3.59 24.84 15.83
C GLY A 416 -4.81 24.09 15.26
N ALA A 417 -4.62 23.01 14.51
CA ALA A 417 -5.73 22.19 14.06
C ALA A 417 -6.39 21.42 15.21
N GLU A 418 -7.73 21.35 15.20
CA GLU A 418 -8.47 20.42 16.05
C GLU A 418 -8.32 19.01 15.46
N VAL A 419 -7.68 18.12 16.21
CA VAL A 419 -7.52 16.71 15.84
C VAL A 419 -8.73 15.93 16.34
N ILE A 420 -9.48 15.38 15.39
CA ILE A 420 -10.63 14.51 15.60
C ILE A 420 -10.16 13.08 15.33
N ASN A 421 -10.07 12.29 16.39
CA ASN A 421 -9.76 10.85 16.33
C ASN A 421 -10.91 10.09 16.99
N ASN A 422 -11.15 8.86 16.54
CA ASN A 422 -12.04 7.93 17.21
C ASN A 422 -11.29 7.12 18.26
N ASN A 423 -10.65 7.83 19.19
CA ASN A 423 -10.29 7.20 20.45
C ASN A 423 -11.59 7.01 21.24
N ASN A 424 -12.24 5.87 21.02
CA ASN A 424 -13.14 5.31 22.02
C ASN A 424 -12.31 5.03 23.28
N ASN A 425 -12.13 6.06 24.09
CA ASN A 425 -12.03 5.87 25.53
C ASN A 425 -13.37 5.31 26.00
N ASN A 426 -13.55 4.00 25.87
CA ASN A 426 -14.45 3.25 26.76
C ASN A 426 -13.84 3.16 28.17
N ASN A 427 -13.44 4.32 28.70
CA ASN A 427 -13.10 4.53 30.10
C ASN A 427 -14.12 5.54 30.66
N ASN A 428 -15.39 5.15 30.63
CA ASN A 428 -16.36 5.65 31.60
C ASN A 428 -17.36 4.53 31.89
N ASN A 429 -17.37 4.13 33.16
CA ASN A 429 -18.19 3.11 33.82
C ASN A 429 -17.69 1.66 33.74
N ASN A 430 -16.62 1.38 34.48
CA ASN A 430 -16.64 0.34 35.51
C ASN A 430 -15.40 0.46 36.42
N ASN A 431 -15.56 1.20 37.51
CA ASN A 431 -14.76 0.94 38.71
C ASN A 431 -15.12 -0.45 39.21
N ASN A 432 -14.28 -1.44 38.93
CA ASN A 432 -14.03 -2.53 39.87
C ASN A 432 -12.70 -3.23 39.54
N ASN A 433 -11.88 -3.30 40.56
CA ASN A 433 -10.56 -3.93 40.64
C ASN A 433 -10.48 -5.28 39.92
N ASN A 434 -9.42 -5.48 39.13
CA ASN A 434 -8.52 -6.63 39.29
C ASN A 434 -7.26 -6.47 38.40
N ASN A 435 -6.12 -6.32 39.08
CA ASN A 435 -4.79 -6.51 38.50
C ASN A 435 -4.62 -7.98 38.09
N ASN A 436 -4.38 -8.24 36.81
CA ASN A 436 -3.66 -9.42 36.35
C ASN A 436 -2.79 -9.04 35.16
N ASN A 437 -1.50 -8.90 35.42
CA ASN A 437 -0.45 -8.83 34.43
C ASN A 437 -0.41 -10.16 33.67
N ASN A 438 -0.85 -10.16 32.42
CA ASN A 438 -0.39 -11.09 31.41
C ASN A 438 0.14 -10.29 30.23
N ASN A 439 1.43 -10.44 29.98
CA ASN A 439 2.16 -9.89 28.84
C ASN A 439 1.53 -10.38 27.53
N ASN A 440 0.70 -9.54 26.91
CA ASN A 440 0.45 -9.57 25.47
C ASN A 440 0.92 -8.22 24.90
N ASN A 441 2.24 -8.12 24.69
CA ASN A 441 2.78 -7.14 23.75
C ASN A 441 2.40 -7.59 22.35
N ASN A 442 1.27 -7.13 21.83
CA ASN A 442 0.93 -7.05 20.40
C ASN A 442 -0.49 -6.45 20.29
N ASN A 443 -0.58 -5.11 20.30
CA ASN A 443 -1.67 -4.28 19.73
C ASN A 443 -1.47 -2.78 20.07
N ASN A 444 -0.25 -2.26 19.95
CA ASN A 444 0.01 -0.81 20.03
C ASN A 444 0.03 -0.20 18.63
N GLN A 445 -1.05 -0.38 17.87
CA GLN A 445 -1.29 0.45 16.71
C GLN A 445 -2.29 1.53 17.15
N GLU A 446 -1.78 2.70 17.53
CA GLU A 446 -2.62 3.87 17.77
C GLU A 446 -3.44 4.16 16.51
N ASP A 447 -4.70 4.56 16.70
CA ASP A 447 -5.61 4.88 15.61
C ASP A 447 -5.07 6.08 14.79
N VAL A 448 -4.42 5.79 13.66
CA VAL A 448 -3.86 6.79 12.74
C VAL A 448 -4.93 7.54 11.95
N ARG A 449 -6.23 7.26 12.16
CA ARG A 449 -7.33 8.00 11.54
C ARG A 449 -7.48 9.38 12.21
N ALA A 450 -6.80 10.36 11.65
CA ALA A 450 -6.92 11.76 12.08
C ALA A 450 -7.64 12.63 11.04
N ILE A 451 -8.65 13.36 11.50
CA ILE A 451 -9.20 14.51 10.81
C ILE A 451 -8.72 15.77 11.52
N CYS A 452 -8.02 16.64 10.80
CA CYS A 452 -7.58 17.94 11.28
C CYS A 452 -8.57 19.01 10.76
N LYS A 453 -9.37 19.60 11.65
CA LYS A 453 -10.22 20.74 11.30
C LYS A 453 -9.43 22.02 11.57
N ARG A 454 -9.27 22.88 10.55
CA ARG A 454 -8.67 24.20 10.76
C ARG A 454 -9.68 25.11 11.44
N THR A 455 -9.32 25.66 12.58
CA THR A 455 -10.11 26.63 13.34
C THR A 455 -9.53 28.03 13.10
N GLY A 456 -10.18 28.84 12.27
CA GLY A 456 -9.69 30.18 11.92
C GLY A 456 -9.37 30.32 10.44
#